data_AF-A0AAU9PI32-F1
#
_entry.id   AF-A0AAU9PI32-F1
#
_cell.length_a   1.000
_cell.length_b   1.000
_cell.length_c   1.000
_cell.angle_alpha   90.00
_cell.angle_beta   90.00
_cell.angle_gamma   90.00
#
_symmetry.space_group_name_H-M   'P 1'
#
loop_
_entity.id
_entity.type
_entity.pdbx_description
1 polymer ?
#
loop_
_entity_poly.entity_id
_entity_poly.type
_entity_poly.pdbx_seq_one_letter_code
_entity_poly.pdbx_strand_id
1 'polypeptide(L)'
;MDSEQIFSYRTTGQTSSYPQTPPIPTKLINSLKFESRNSPKSPFLTPFDSETFTALSDNSPSSVEDCTSFNHSGTAYMKNALHDIETTLMAPDDDVTMPMTCMGQPGSNLNNLLIACASALASNKPDEFEKLVEQARAFVSISGDPIQRLGAYIVEGLVARKECSGNNIYRALRCKEPEGKELLSYMHILYEICPYLKFGYMAANGAIAEAVRTEDRIHIIDFQIAQGTQWMTLLQALAARPGGPPHVRITGIDDPVSRYARGDSLELVGKRLESVSQKFKIPIEFNPIQVFAPFVTKEMLDVRPGEALAVNFALQLHHMADESVDLSNPRDERLRMVKSLNPKVVTLVEQESNTNTAAFFPRFLEVLDYYTAMFESMDVTLPIDRKKRIKVEQHCLARDIVNIIACEGKERVERHELLMKWRSRFMMAGFTQCSLSPYVNSVIRNLLKRYSENYTLVEKDGAMLLGWKERNLISASAWH
;
A
#
# COMPACT_ATOMS: atom_id res chain seq x y z
N MET A 1 -35.44 62.14 -40.73
CA MET A 1 -35.87 60.85 -40.15
C MET A 1 -34.59 60.13 -39.80
N ASP A 2 -34.27 60.20 -38.51
CA ASP A 2 -33.20 59.57 -37.71
C ASP A 2 -31.77 59.62 -38.27
N SER A 3 -30.92 60.61 -37.98
CA SER A 3 -30.41 61.22 -36.71
C SER A 3 -29.05 60.65 -36.30
N GLU A 4 -28.03 61.30 -36.86
CA GLU A 4 -26.79 61.81 -36.25
C GLU A 4 -25.79 60.92 -35.49
N GLN A 5 -24.56 61.39 -35.63
CA GLN A 5 -23.27 60.81 -35.36
C GLN A 5 -22.62 61.62 -34.20
N ILE A 6 -21.67 60.97 -33.50
CA ILE A 6 -20.60 61.56 -32.66
C ILE A 6 -20.96 61.83 -31.19
N PHE A 7 -20.32 61.08 -30.27
CA PHE A 7 -19.30 61.64 -29.35
C PHE A 7 -18.48 60.55 -28.66
N SER A 8 -17.17 60.81 -28.60
CA SER A 8 -16.13 60.03 -27.96
C SER A 8 -16.13 60.18 -26.43
N TYR A 9 -15.78 59.11 -25.70
CA TYR A 9 -15.09 59.21 -24.42
C TYR A 9 -13.97 58.17 -24.32
N ARG A 10 -12.76 58.67 -24.04
CA ARG A 10 -11.59 57.88 -23.61
C ARG A 10 -11.83 57.35 -22.21
N THR A 11 -11.39 56.13 -21.95
CA THR A 11 -10.99 55.72 -20.60
C THR A 11 -9.74 54.84 -20.70
N THR A 12 -8.74 55.23 -19.93
CA THR A 12 -7.41 54.64 -19.80
C THR A 12 -7.47 53.29 -19.09
N GLY A 13 -6.88 52.25 -19.69
CA GLY A 13 -6.61 50.97 -19.03
C GLY A 13 -5.17 50.54 -19.32
N GLN A 14 -4.32 50.60 -18.29
CA GLN A 14 -2.92 50.20 -18.32
C GLN A 14 -2.79 48.70 -18.65
N THR A 15 -1.97 48.39 -19.64
CA THR A 15 -1.49 47.02 -19.90
C THR A 15 -0.39 46.68 -18.90
N SER A 16 -0.73 45.90 -17.87
CA SER A 16 0.22 45.22 -16.99
C SER A 16 0.84 44.03 -17.72
N SER A 17 2.11 44.13 -18.07
CA SER A 17 2.95 43.05 -18.58
C SER A 17 3.24 42.04 -17.48
N TYR A 18 2.69 40.83 -17.57
CA TYR A 18 3.16 39.67 -16.81
C TYR A 18 4.46 39.12 -17.47
N PRO A 19 5.50 38.76 -16.71
CA PRO A 19 6.64 38.06 -17.28
C PRO A 19 6.23 36.66 -17.73
N GLN A 20 6.37 36.38 -19.01
CA GLN A 20 6.30 35.02 -19.56
C GLN A 20 7.40 34.18 -18.93
N THR A 21 7.03 33.22 -18.08
CA THR A 21 7.90 32.12 -17.68
C THR A 21 8.31 31.32 -18.92
N PRO A 22 9.61 31.05 -19.14
CA PRO A 22 10.06 30.32 -20.30
C PRO A 22 9.57 28.85 -20.25
N PRO A 23 9.26 28.23 -21.40
CA PRO A 23 8.78 26.87 -21.47
C PRO A 23 9.85 25.86 -21.01
N ILE A 24 9.38 24.80 -20.35
CA ILE A 24 10.19 23.70 -19.81
C ILE A 24 10.97 23.00 -20.95
N PRO A 25 12.30 22.81 -20.83
CA PRO A 25 13.05 22.06 -21.82
C PRO A 25 12.67 20.58 -21.83
N THR A 26 12.17 20.11 -22.98
CA THR A 26 11.72 18.73 -23.28
C THR A 26 12.82 17.66 -23.15
N LYS A 27 14.06 18.03 -22.81
CA LYS A 27 15.23 17.13 -22.76
C LYS A 27 15.40 16.37 -21.45
N LEU A 28 14.76 16.77 -20.36
CA LEU A 28 14.95 16.19 -19.02
C LEU A 28 14.39 14.76 -18.89
N ILE A 29 13.49 14.36 -19.79
CA ILE A 29 12.64 13.16 -19.62
C ILE A 29 12.74 12.15 -20.78
N ASN A 30 13.44 12.50 -21.88
CA ASN A 30 13.84 11.51 -22.89
C ASN A 30 14.81 10.44 -22.34
N SER A 31 15.36 10.66 -21.13
CA SER A 31 16.15 9.70 -20.35
C SER A 31 15.32 8.59 -19.68
N LEU A 32 13.97 8.67 -19.64
CA LEU A 32 13.10 7.61 -19.12
C LEU A 32 12.93 6.41 -20.09
N LYS A 33 13.89 6.15 -20.97
CA LYS A 33 13.93 4.92 -21.75
C LYS A 33 14.30 3.77 -20.80
N PHE A 34 13.32 2.91 -20.53
CA PHE A 34 13.42 1.74 -19.66
C PHE A 34 14.53 0.78 -20.17
N GLU A 35 15.67 0.75 -19.49
CA GLU A 35 16.59 -0.39 -19.52
C GLU A 35 16.08 -1.45 -18.53
N SER A 36 15.67 -2.60 -19.03
CA SER A 36 15.17 -3.75 -18.28
C SER A 36 16.30 -4.45 -17.52
N ARG A 37 16.76 -3.90 -16.40
CA ARG A 37 17.70 -4.65 -15.53
C ARG A 37 17.72 -4.35 -14.04
N ASN A 38 16.86 -3.51 -13.49
CA ASN A 38 16.74 -3.33 -12.04
C ASN A 38 15.28 -3.17 -11.64
N SER A 39 14.77 -4.16 -10.93
CA SER A 39 13.34 -4.29 -10.70
C SER A 39 12.97 -4.22 -9.21
N PRO A 40 11.83 -3.60 -8.86
CA PRO A 40 11.42 -3.30 -7.48
C PRO A 40 10.71 -4.44 -6.77
N LYS A 41 10.84 -4.48 -5.44
CA LYS A 41 9.97 -5.26 -4.53
C LYS A 41 9.51 -4.37 -3.34
N SER A 42 8.30 -4.64 -2.84
CA SER A 42 7.30 -3.67 -2.32
C SER A 42 7.20 -3.48 -0.78
N PRO A 43 6.66 -2.34 -0.28
CA PRO A 43 6.47 -1.89 1.14
C PRO A 43 5.41 -2.51 2.06
N PHE A 44 4.54 -3.43 1.64
CA PHE A 44 3.31 -3.85 2.39
C PHE A 44 3.47 -4.57 3.76
N LEU A 45 4.58 -4.48 4.48
CA LEU A 45 4.79 -5.27 5.69
C LEU A 45 5.28 -4.38 6.83
N THR A 46 4.46 -4.32 7.88
CA THR A 46 4.95 -4.07 9.23
C THR A 46 4.35 -5.08 10.21
N PRO A 47 5.12 -5.64 11.16
CA PRO A 47 4.59 -6.32 12.32
C PRO A 47 4.68 -5.41 13.54
N PHE A 48 3.52 -5.14 14.15
CA PHE A 48 3.45 -4.66 15.52
C PHE A 48 3.45 -5.88 16.44
N ASP A 49 4.45 -6.00 17.31
CA ASP A 49 4.36 -6.83 18.52
C ASP A 49 4.90 -6.01 19.69
N SER A 50 4.08 -5.92 20.75
CA SER A 50 4.43 -5.34 22.05
C SER A 50 4.82 -6.48 22.98
N GLU A 51 6.12 -6.78 23.10
CA GLU A 51 6.63 -7.53 24.25
C GLU A 51 6.97 -6.52 25.35
N THR A 52 6.07 -6.31 26.30
CA THR A 52 6.37 -5.49 27.48
C THR A 52 7.03 -6.36 28.55
N PHE A 53 8.26 -5.98 28.90
CA PHE A 53 8.98 -6.39 30.09
C PHE A 53 8.13 -6.18 31.36
N THR A 54 8.04 -7.22 32.18
CA THR A 54 7.43 -7.20 33.51
C THR A 54 8.30 -6.41 34.48
N ALA A 55 7.75 -5.36 35.09
CA ALA A 55 8.27 -4.81 36.35
C ALA A 55 7.11 -4.36 37.26
N LEU A 56 7.12 -4.96 38.44
CA LEU A 56 6.26 -4.84 39.63
C LEU A 56 5.65 -3.46 39.94
N SER A 57 4.34 -3.44 40.25
CA SER A 57 3.79 -2.86 41.48
C SER A 57 2.30 -3.17 41.66
N ASP A 58 1.92 -3.67 42.84
CA ASP A 58 0.59 -4.07 43.30
C ASP A 58 -0.43 -2.92 43.45
N ASN A 59 -1.70 -3.13 43.05
CA ASN A 59 -2.88 -3.29 43.94
C ASN A 59 -4.25 -3.00 43.27
N SER A 60 -5.09 -4.05 43.20
CA SER A 60 -6.56 -4.09 43.43
C SER A 60 -7.56 -3.56 42.36
N PRO A 61 -8.80 -4.09 42.29
CA PRO A 61 -9.32 -4.70 41.05
C PRO A 61 -10.58 -4.05 40.45
N SER A 62 -10.80 -4.25 39.15
CA SER A 62 -12.14 -4.18 38.54
C SER A 62 -12.26 -5.18 37.38
N SER A 63 -13.32 -5.98 37.45
CA SER A 63 -13.69 -7.12 36.62
C SER A 63 -13.74 -6.85 35.11
N VAL A 64 -12.94 -7.61 34.35
CA VAL A 64 -13.19 -7.95 32.95
C VAL A 64 -12.92 -9.45 32.82
N GLU A 65 -13.90 -10.20 32.34
CA GLU A 65 -13.80 -11.65 32.16
C GLU A 65 -12.76 -11.98 31.07
N ASP A 66 -11.59 -12.46 31.50
CA ASP A 66 -10.56 -13.05 30.63
C ASP A 66 -11.01 -14.43 30.15
N CYS A 67 -11.34 -14.56 28.86
CA CYS A 67 -11.41 -15.85 28.18
C CYS A 67 -10.01 -16.24 27.68
N THR A 68 -9.12 -16.64 28.59
CA THR A 68 -7.85 -17.31 28.25
C THR A 68 -8.01 -18.82 28.41
N SER A 69 -8.62 -19.47 27.42
CA SER A 69 -8.51 -20.92 27.25
C SER A 69 -7.77 -21.22 25.95
N PHE A 70 -6.53 -21.68 26.08
CA PHE A 70 -5.74 -22.19 24.96
C PHE A 70 -6.37 -23.49 24.45
N ASN A 71 -7.18 -23.41 23.41
CA ASN A 71 -7.68 -24.60 22.71
C ASN A 71 -6.58 -25.18 21.80
N HIS A 72 -5.92 -26.24 22.27
CA HIS A 72 -4.95 -27.00 21.47
C HIS A 72 -5.55 -27.64 20.21
N SER A 73 -6.88 -27.83 20.10
CA SER A 73 -7.52 -28.46 18.93
C SER A 73 -7.58 -27.57 17.68
N GLY A 74 -7.75 -26.24 17.84
CA GLY A 74 -7.83 -25.30 16.71
C GLY A 74 -6.51 -25.18 15.93
N THR A 75 -5.38 -25.33 16.63
CA THR A 75 -4.04 -25.30 16.01
C THR A 75 -3.74 -26.50 15.12
N ALA A 76 -4.34 -27.66 15.41
CA ALA A 76 -4.19 -28.88 14.60
C ALA A 76 -5.00 -28.79 13.29
N TYR A 77 -6.23 -28.27 13.36
CA TYR A 77 -7.08 -28.09 12.18
C TYR A 77 -6.48 -27.07 11.19
N MET A 78 -5.92 -25.96 11.69
CA MET A 78 -5.26 -24.94 10.88
C MET A 78 -3.92 -25.41 10.27
N LYS A 79 -3.14 -26.22 10.99
CA LYS A 79 -1.95 -26.86 10.43
C LYS A 79 -2.33 -27.80 9.28
N ASN A 80 -3.42 -28.54 9.43
CA ASN A 80 -3.89 -29.45 8.38
C ASN A 80 -4.39 -28.66 7.16
N ALA A 81 -5.17 -27.59 7.33
CA ALA A 81 -5.62 -26.77 6.20
C ALA A 81 -4.47 -26.08 5.43
N LEU A 82 -3.47 -25.55 6.14
CA LEU A 82 -2.27 -24.98 5.53
C LEU A 82 -1.39 -26.06 4.87
N HIS A 83 -1.30 -27.24 5.49
CA HIS A 83 -0.59 -28.40 4.94
C HIS A 83 -1.30 -28.96 3.70
N ASP A 84 -2.63 -28.96 3.65
CA ASP A 84 -3.42 -29.40 2.50
C ASP A 84 -3.24 -28.43 1.31
N ILE A 85 -3.12 -27.13 1.58
CA ILE A 85 -2.76 -26.11 0.58
C ILE A 85 -1.32 -26.33 0.08
N GLU A 86 -0.35 -26.53 0.99
CA GLU A 86 1.06 -26.78 0.65
C GLU A 86 1.24 -28.11 -0.12
N THR A 87 0.46 -29.14 0.23
CA THR A 87 0.45 -30.46 -0.42
C THR A 87 -0.20 -30.41 -1.81
N THR A 88 -1.29 -29.65 -1.98
CA THR A 88 -1.91 -29.41 -3.28
C THR A 88 -0.99 -28.65 -4.23
N LEU A 89 -0.07 -27.83 -3.70
CA LEU A 89 0.93 -27.07 -4.47
C LEU A 89 2.19 -27.87 -4.82
N MET A 90 2.46 -28.97 -4.13
CA MET A 90 3.64 -29.85 -4.29
C MET A 90 3.34 -31.13 -5.08
N ALA A 91 2.09 -31.38 -5.47
CA ALA A 91 1.74 -32.51 -6.32
C ALA A 91 2.46 -32.40 -7.70
N PRO A 92 3.08 -33.47 -8.20
CA PRO A 92 3.61 -33.51 -9.56
C PRO A 92 2.49 -33.23 -10.57
N ASP A 93 2.82 -32.61 -11.70
CA ASP A 93 1.85 -32.23 -12.76
C ASP A 93 1.28 -33.45 -13.54
N ASP A 94 1.06 -34.59 -12.88
CA ASP A 94 0.49 -35.79 -13.48
C ASP A 94 -0.98 -35.97 -13.05
N ASP A 95 -1.86 -35.74 -14.02
CA ASP A 95 -3.23 -36.24 -14.16
C ASP A 95 -4.18 -36.00 -12.96
N VAL A 96 -4.46 -34.74 -12.65
CA VAL A 96 -5.69 -34.40 -11.92
C VAL A 96 -6.85 -34.53 -12.90
N THR A 97 -7.47 -35.71 -12.92
CA THR A 97 -8.82 -35.90 -13.46
C THR A 97 -9.73 -34.82 -12.88
N MET A 98 -10.11 -33.85 -13.71
CA MET A 98 -11.06 -32.80 -13.35
C MET A 98 -12.36 -33.46 -12.88
N PRO A 99 -12.85 -33.20 -11.65
CA PRO A 99 -14.23 -33.51 -11.34
C PRO A 99 -15.09 -32.73 -12.34
N MET A 100 -15.97 -33.45 -13.03
CA MET A 100 -16.96 -32.89 -13.94
C MET A 100 -17.59 -31.64 -13.33
N THR A 101 -17.61 -30.58 -14.12
CA THR A 101 -18.33 -29.32 -13.93
C THR A 101 -19.65 -29.54 -13.18
N CYS A 102 -19.70 -29.10 -11.92
CA CYS A 102 -20.98 -28.75 -11.30
C CYS A 102 -21.48 -27.52 -12.05
N MET A 103 -22.33 -27.77 -13.06
CA MET A 103 -23.19 -26.76 -13.67
C MET A 103 -23.84 -25.96 -12.53
N GLY A 104 -23.50 -24.67 -12.45
CA GLY A 104 -23.89 -23.79 -11.36
C GLY A 104 -25.39 -23.89 -11.12
N GLN A 105 -25.79 -24.14 -9.87
CA GLN A 105 -27.17 -23.92 -9.50
C GLN A 105 -27.47 -22.41 -9.64
N PRO A 106 -28.48 -22.03 -10.44
CA PRO A 106 -28.90 -20.64 -10.53
C PRO A 106 -29.66 -20.31 -9.24
N GLY A 107 -28.97 -19.74 -8.25
CA GLY A 107 -29.62 -19.34 -7.00
C GLY A 107 -28.71 -18.86 -5.86
N SER A 108 -27.43 -19.26 -5.81
CA SER A 108 -26.50 -18.80 -4.78
C SER A 108 -25.25 -18.21 -5.42
N ASN A 109 -25.25 -16.90 -5.66
CA ASN A 109 -24.04 -16.16 -5.97
C ASN A 109 -23.07 -16.32 -4.79
N LEU A 110 -21.86 -16.85 -5.01
CA LEU A 110 -20.83 -17.01 -3.97
C LEU A 110 -20.63 -15.72 -3.16
N ASN A 111 -20.73 -14.57 -3.82
CA ASN A 111 -20.70 -13.26 -3.16
C ASN A 111 -21.77 -13.15 -2.04
N ASN A 112 -23.04 -13.50 -2.35
CA ASN A 112 -24.13 -13.48 -1.39
C ASN A 112 -23.91 -14.49 -0.25
N LEU A 113 -23.30 -15.64 -0.56
CA LEU A 113 -23.00 -16.66 0.45
C LEU A 113 -21.92 -16.17 1.44
N LEU A 114 -20.87 -15.50 0.95
CA LEU A 114 -19.86 -14.87 1.80
C LEU A 114 -20.46 -13.77 2.69
N ILE A 115 -21.36 -12.94 2.14
CA ILE A 115 -22.11 -11.92 2.89
C ILE A 115 -22.98 -12.57 3.96
N ALA A 116 -23.68 -13.66 3.64
CA ALA A 116 -24.49 -14.40 4.59
C ALA A 116 -23.64 -14.97 5.74
N CYS A 117 -22.46 -15.54 5.45
CA CYS A 117 -21.52 -16.00 6.47
C CYS A 117 -21.15 -14.86 7.43
N ALA A 118 -20.71 -13.71 6.89
CA ALA A 118 -20.34 -12.56 7.72
C ALA A 118 -21.50 -12.02 8.55
N SER A 119 -22.72 -12.01 7.99
CA SER A 119 -23.94 -11.57 8.67
C SER A 119 -24.33 -12.51 9.84
N ALA A 120 -24.26 -13.82 9.62
CA ALA A 120 -24.50 -14.83 10.66
C ALA A 120 -23.49 -14.70 11.80
N LEU A 121 -22.20 -14.48 11.49
CA LEU A 121 -21.16 -14.24 12.48
C LEU A 121 -21.39 -12.94 13.27
N ALA A 122 -21.72 -11.84 12.57
CA ALA A 122 -22.02 -10.56 13.19
C ALA A 122 -23.27 -10.60 14.09
N SER A 123 -24.24 -11.43 13.75
CA SER A 123 -25.49 -11.64 14.49
C SER A 123 -25.37 -12.70 15.60
N ASN A 124 -24.17 -13.22 15.85
CA ASN A 124 -23.88 -14.26 16.83
C ASN A 124 -24.73 -15.54 16.66
N LYS A 125 -24.82 -16.04 15.41
CA LYS A 125 -25.54 -17.27 15.06
C LYS A 125 -24.57 -18.38 14.63
N PRO A 126 -23.92 -19.09 15.56
CA PRO A 126 -22.84 -20.03 15.25
C PRO A 126 -23.26 -21.21 14.38
N ASP A 127 -24.44 -21.80 14.61
CA ASP A 127 -24.93 -22.94 13.83
C ASP A 127 -25.27 -22.56 12.38
N GLU A 128 -25.81 -21.36 12.18
CA GLU A 128 -26.10 -20.81 10.85
C GLU A 128 -24.78 -20.53 10.12
N PHE A 129 -23.81 -19.93 10.82
CA PHE A 129 -22.48 -19.64 10.29
C PHE A 129 -21.76 -20.92 9.83
N GLU A 130 -21.75 -21.98 10.64
CA GLU A 130 -21.08 -23.25 10.29
C GLU A 130 -21.65 -23.85 9.00
N LYS A 131 -22.97 -23.90 8.87
CA LYS A 131 -23.64 -24.40 7.66
C LYS A 131 -23.31 -23.56 6.44
N LEU A 132 -23.31 -22.23 6.57
CA LEU A 132 -22.99 -21.32 5.47
C LEU A 132 -21.52 -21.42 5.05
N VAL A 133 -20.60 -21.60 6.01
CA VAL A 133 -19.18 -21.82 5.73
C VAL A 133 -18.94 -23.15 5.03
N GLU A 134 -19.61 -24.23 5.46
CA GLU A 134 -19.52 -25.53 4.79
C GLU A 134 -19.98 -25.43 3.33
N GLN A 135 -21.10 -24.73 3.08
CA GLN A 135 -21.55 -24.43 1.72
C GLN A 135 -20.52 -23.59 0.96
N ALA A 136 -19.97 -22.53 1.57
CA ALA A 136 -19.00 -21.66 0.92
C ALA A 136 -17.73 -22.43 0.50
N ARG A 137 -17.25 -23.34 1.36
CA ARG A 137 -16.09 -24.20 1.09
C ARG A 137 -16.26 -25.06 -0.16
N ALA A 138 -17.49 -25.45 -0.49
CA ALA A 138 -17.77 -26.21 -1.71
C ALA A 138 -17.66 -25.38 -3.01
N PHE A 139 -17.68 -24.04 -2.93
CA PHE A 139 -17.67 -23.14 -4.08
C PHE A 139 -16.38 -22.32 -4.24
N VAL A 140 -15.57 -22.19 -3.18
CA VAL A 140 -14.30 -21.45 -3.22
C VAL A 140 -13.17 -22.29 -3.82
N SER A 141 -12.20 -21.61 -4.44
CA SER A 141 -11.04 -22.27 -5.04
C SER A 141 -9.91 -21.28 -5.23
N ILE A 142 -8.70 -21.60 -4.75
CA ILE A 142 -7.47 -20.81 -4.95
C ILE A 142 -7.03 -20.75 -6.43
N SER A 143 -7.69 -21.50 -7.29
CA SER A 143 -7.36 -21.59 -8.71
C SER A 143 -8.50 -21.22 -9.64
N GLY A 144 -9.70 -21.03 -9.12
CA GLY A 144 -10.88 -20.68 -9.90
C GLY A 144 -10.92 -19.19 -10.28
N ASP A 145 -12.13 -18.73 -10.54
CA ASP A 145 -12.42 -17.35 -10.92
C ASP A 145 -12.07 -16.36 -9.79
N PRO A 146 -11.90 -15.05 -10.06
CA PRO A 146 -11.55 -14.04 -9.06
C PRO A 146 -12.31 -14.15 -7.73
N ILE A 147 -13.64 -14.28 -7.78
CA ILE A 147 -14.48 -14.37 -6.58
C ILE A 147 -14.27 -15.68 -5.80
N GLN A 148 -13.96 -16.78 -6.49
CA GLN A 148 -13.67 -18.07 -5.84
C GLN A 148 -12.34 -18.04 -5.09
N ARG A 149 -11.34 -17.38 -5.67
CA ARG A 149 -10.01 -17.18 -5.04
C ARG A 149 -10.10 -16.25 -3.84
N LEU A 150 -10.76 -15.11 -4.00
CA LEU A 150 -11.02 -14.19 -2.90
C LEU A 150 -11.81 -14.89 -1.78
N GLY A 151 -12.87 -15.61 -2.16
CA GLY A 151 -13.68 -16.38 -1.23
C GLY A 151 -12.88 -17.39 -0.41
N ALA A 152 -11.87 -18.04 -1.00
CA ALA A 152 -11.02 -18.99 -0.28
C ALA A 152 -10.29 -18.32 0.90
N TYR A 153 -9.76 -17.11 0.71
CA TYR A 153 -9.11 -16.36 1.79
C TYR A 153 -10.11 -15.76 2.78
N ILE A 154 -11.26 -15.28 2.28
CA ILE A 154 -12.31 -14.71 3.12
C ILE A 154 -12.90 -15.76 4.07
N VAL A 155 -13.20 -16.97 3.59
CA VAL A 155 -13.75 -18.05 4.42
C VAL A 155 -12.80 -18.37 5.57
N GLU A 156 -11.51 -18.51 5.29
CA GLU A 156 -10.52 -18.79 6.34
C GLU A 156 -10.36 -17.60 7.31
N GLY A 157 -10.45 -16.35 6.83
CA GLY A 157 -10.51 -15.17 7.69
C GLY A 157 -11.74 -15.15 8.61
N LEU A 158 -12.92 -15.53 8.11
CA LEU A 158 -14.16 -15.60 8.89
C LEU A 158 -14.09 -16.72 9.95
N VAL A 159 -13.56 -17.88 9.58
CA VAL A 159 -13.34 -18.99 10.53
C VAL A 159 -12.33 -18.58 11.60
N ALA A 160 -11.19 -17.99 11.20
CA ALA A 160 -10.20 -17.52 12.16
C ALA A 160 -10.76 -16.46 13.11
N ARG A 161 -11.66 -15.59 12.64
CA ARG A 161 -12.38 -14.62 13.48
C ARG A 161 -13.23 -15.33 14.53
N LYS A 162 -14.06 -16.30 14.10
CA LYS A 162 -14.93 -17.06 15.00
C LYS A 162 -14.13 -17.76 16.10
N GLU A 163 -13.00 -18.36 15.73
CA GLU A 163 -12.13 -19.11 16.64
C GLU A 163 -11.17 -18.21 17.44
N CYS A 164 -11.30 -16.88 17.35
CA CYS A 164 -10.40 -15.91 17.98
C CYS A 164 -8.91 -16.20 17.69
N SER A 165 -8.61 -16.65 16.48
CA SER A 165 -7.28 -17.11 16.05
C SER A 165 -6.68 -16.25 14.93
N GLY A 166 -7.23 -15.05 14.72
CA GLY A 166 -6.79 -14.10 13.68
C GLY A 166 -5.27 -13.84 13.70
N ASN A 167 -4.69 -13.59 14.87
CA ASN A 167 -3.25 -13.38 14.99
C ASN A 167 -2.43 -14.64 14.61
N ASN A 168 -2.92 -15.83 14.97
CA ASN A 168 -2.23 -17.08 14.62
C ASN A 168 -2.18 -17.30 13.11
N ILE A 169 -3.31 -17.13 12.41
CA ILE A 169 -3.35 -17.27 10.95
C ILE A 169 -2.58 -16.14 10.26
N TYR A 170 -2.65 -14.91 10.76
CA TYR A 170 -1.88 -13.78 10.26
C TYR A 170 -0.37 -14.05 10.36
N ARG A 171 0.08 -14.64 11.47
CA ARG A 171 1.48 -15.07 11.67
C ARG A 171 1.86 -16.27 10.81
N ALA A 172 0.95 -17.22 10.60
CA ALA A 172 1.20 -18.39 9.76
C ALA A 172 1.34 -18.01 8.27
N LEU A 173 0.62 -16.99 7.82
CA LEU A 173 0.73 -16.41 6.48
C LEU A 173 2.00 -15.55 6.28
N ARG A 174 2.90 -15.48 7.27
CA ARG A 174 4.20 -14.81 7.11
C ARG A 174 4.96 -15.42 5.94
N CYS A 175 5.46 -14.53 5.07
CA CYS A 175 6.36 -14.92 4.00
C CYS A 175 7.58 -15.65 4.59
N LYS A 176 7.75 -16.93 4.22
CA LYS A 176 9.02 -17.62 4.37
C LYS A 176 10.02 -16.97 3.40
N GLU A 177 11.29 -16.94 3.78
CA GLU A 177 12.36 -16.52 2.87
C GLU A 177 12.24 -17.36 1.60
N PRO A 178 12.14 -16.74 0.41
CA PRO A 178 12.01 -17.55 -0.78
C PRO A 178 13.31 -18.38 -0.95
N GLU A 179 13.20 -19.67 -1.25
CA GLU A 179 14.35 -20.57 -1.37
C GLU A 179 14.85 -20.66 -2.82
N GLY A 180 16.17 -20.58 -3.05
CA GLY A 180 16.79 -20.86 -4.36
C GLY A 180 17.61 -19.73 -5.01
N LYS A 181 18.25 -20.05 -6.15
CA LYS A 181 19.20 -19.18 -6.88
C LYS A 181 18.56 -18.15 -7.83
N GLU A 182 17.25 -18.22 -8.09
CA GLU A 182 16.49 -17.28 -8.94
C GLU A 182 15.37 -16.56 -8.15
N LEU A 183 15.74 -15.92 -7.05
CA LEU A 183 14.77 -15.45 -6.07
C LEU A 183 14.11 -14.11 -6.44
N LEU A 184 13.10 -14.14 -7.32
CA LEU A 184 12.14 -13.03 -7.43
C LEU A 184 11.13 -13.14 -6.27
N SER A 185 10.98 -12.07 -5.48
CA SER A 185 9.95 -12.04 -4.44
C SER A 185 8.57 -11.87 -5.07
N TYR A 186 7.51 -12.31 -4.40
CA TYR A 186 6.13 -12.19 -4.89
C TYR A 186 5.72 -10.74 -5.12
N MET A 187 6.24 -9.83 -4.31
CA MET A 187 6.06 -8.40 -4.50
C MET A 187 6.69 -7.86 -5.79
N HIS A 188 7.78 -8.47 -6.25
CA HIS A 188 8.33 -8.15 -7.57
C HIS A 188 7.30 -8.39 -8.66
N ILE A 189 6.69 -9.59 -8.59
CA ILE A 189 5.72 -10.04 -9.56
C ILE A 189 4.52 -9.10 -9.53
N LEU A 190 3.99 -8.79 -8.34
CA LEU A 190 2.89 -7.83 -8.17
C LEU A 190 3.19 -6.46 -8.80
N TYR A 191 4.40 -5.92 -8.59
CA TYR A 191 4.80 -4.65 -9.20
C TYR A 191 4.83 -4.72 -10.74
N GLU A 192 5.22 -5.86 -11.31
CA GLU A 192 5.26 -6.00 -12.76
C GLU A 192 3.87 -6.12 -13.37
N ILE A 193 2.99 -6.86 -12.73
CA ILE A 193 1.66 -7.22 -13.27
C ILE A 193 0.60 -6.17 -12.97
N CYS A 194 0.75 -5.37 -11.91
CA CYS A 194 -0.24 -4.39 -11.52
C CYS A 194 0.36 -2.99 -11.44
N PRO A 195 -0.41 -1.94 -11.81
CA PRO A 195 0.09 -0.59 -11.80
C PRO A 195 0.11 0.06 -10.41
N TYR A 196 -0.36 -0.59 -9.34
CA TYR A 196 -0.61 0.02 -8.02
C TYR A 196 0.61 0.77 -7.46
N LEU A 197 1.74 0.07 -7.35
CA LEU A 197 2.97 0.62 -6.81
C LEU A 197 3.66 1.57 -7.80
N LYS A 198 3.66 1.22 -9.10
CA LYS A 198 4.20 2.07 -10.16
C LYS A 198 3.51 3.44 -10.15
N PHE A 199 2.19 3.44 -10.07
CA PHE A 199 1.37 4.64 -9.93
C PHE A 199 1.79 5.46 -8.72
N GLY A 200 1.77 4.87 -7.53
CA GLY A 200 2.10 5.56 -6.28
C GLY A 200 3.51 6.17 -6.32
N TYR A 201 4.51 5.38 -6.71
CA TYR A 201 5.90 5.84 -6.80
C TYR A 201 6.08 6.95 -7.84
N MET A 202 5.43 6.86 -9.00
CA MET A 202 5.52 7.90 -10.02
C MET A 202 4.87 9.22 -9.56
N ALA A 203 3.71 9.14 -8.91
CA ALA A 203 3.03 10.31 -8.35
C ALA A 203 3.90 10.97 -7.26
N ALA A 204 4.38 10.19 -6.30
CA ALA A 204 5.24 10.68 -5.22
C ALA A 204 6.58 11.24 -5.75
N ASN A 205 7.28 10.51 -6.60
CA ASN A 205 8.55 10.98 -7.19
C ASN A 205 8.35 12.24 -8.05
N GLY A 206 7.21 12.35 -8.74
CA GLY A 206 6.86 13.55 -9.50
C GLY A 206 6.73 14.79 -8.60
N ALA A 207 5.98 14.66 -7.49
CA ALA A 207 5.83 15.73 -6.50
C ALA A 207 7.18 16.10 -5.84
N ILE A 208 7.98 15.10 -5.48
CA ILE A 208 9.31 15.32 -4.90
C ILE A 208 10.22 16.03 -5.89
N ALA A 209 10.31 15.54 -7.13
CA ALA A 209 11.15 16.13 -8.18
C ALA A 209 10.81 17.59 -8.47
N GLU A 210 9.51 17.93 -8.45
CA GLU A 210 9.04 19.30 -8.62
C GLU A 210 9.46 20.19 -7.43
N ALA A 211 9.24 19.73 -6.20
CA ALA A 211 9.57 20.48 -5.00
C ALA A 211 11.09 20.75 -4.87
N VAL A 212 11.94 19.78 -5.24
CA VAL A 212 13.40 19.87 -5.09
C VAL A 212 14.13 20.29 -6.36
N ARG A 213 13.40 20.73 -7.40
CA ARG A 213 13.94 20.98 -8.75
C ARG A 213 15.15 21.91 -8.76
N THR A 214 15.22 22.89 -7.87
CA THR A 214 16.31 23.89 -7.80
C THR A 214 17.26 23.70 -6.63
N GLU A 215 17.17 22.57 -5.93
CA GLU A 215 17.92 22.32 -4.69
C GLU A 215 19.17 21.50 -4.98
N ASP A 216 20.32 21.92 -4.44
CA ASP A 216 21.59 21.22 -4.67
C ASP A 216 21.92 20.22 -3.57
N ARG A 217 21.23 20.29 -2.42
CA ARG A 217 21.31 19.33 -1.33
C ARG A 217 19.91 18.89 -0.95
N ILE A 218 19.64 17.60 -1.13
CA ILE A 218 18.33 17.00 -0.92
C ILE A 218 18.44 15.93 0.16
N HIS A 219 17.49 15.91 1.08
CA HIS A 219 17.32 14.82 2.05
C HIS A 219 15.95 14.19 1.86
N ILE A 220 15.92 12.89 1.58
CA ILE A 220 14.71 12.11 1.44
C ILE A 220 14.59 11.21 2.67
N ILE A 221 13.49 11.30 3.40
CA ILE A 221 13.13 10.36 4.45
C ILE A 221 12.03 9.45 3.92
N ASP A 222 12.32 8.15 3.85
CA ASP A 222 11.36 7.13 3.44
C ASP A 222 10.98 6.27 4.65
N PHE A 223 9.73 6.37 5.08
CA PHE A 223 9.22 5.64 6.24
C PHE A 223 9.03 4.15 5.99
N GLN A 224 9.15 3.68 4.75
CA GLN A 224 9.08 2.27 4.41
C GLN A 224 9.90 1.97 3.14
N ILE A 225 11.23 2.11 3.25
CA ILE A 225 12.11 2.05 2.06
C ILE A 225 12.04 0.72 1.33
N ALA A 226 11.72 -0.37 2.04
CA ALA A 226 11.68 -1.71 1.49
C ALA A 226 12.97 -2.02 0.71
N GLN A 227 12.89 -2.04 -0.62
CA GLN A 227 14.04 -2.33 -1.48
C GLN A 227 14.75 -1.12 -2.08
N GLY A 228 14.28 0.08 -1.74
CA GLY A 228 14.78 1.36 -2.24
C GLY A 228 14.42 1.64 -3.70
N THR A 229 13.54 0.84 -4.29
CA THR A 229 13.39 0.82 -5.73
C THR A 229 12.51 1.93 -6.31
N GLN A 230 11.68 2.55 -5.47
CA GLN A 230 11.03 3.82 -5.79
C GLN A 230 12.07 4.86 -6.23
N TRP A 231 13.23 4.90 -5.55
CA TRP A 231 14.23 5.95 -5.72
C TRP A 231 15.04 5.83 -7.01
N MET A 232 15.06 4.66 -7.65
CA MET A 232 15.90 4.41 -8.83
C MET A 232 15.58 5.37 -9.97
N THR A 233 14.29 5.59 -10.26
CA THR A 233 13.86 6.49 -11.35
C THR A 233 14.02 7.96 -10.98
N LEU A 234 13.80 8.32 -9.71
CA LEU A 234 14.01 9.69 -9.24
C LEU A 234 15.49 10.08 -9.31
N LEU A 235 16.39 9.22 -8.84
CA LEU A 235 17.83 9.48 -8.86
C LEU A 235 18.37 9.62 -10.28
N GLN A 236 17.86 8.83 -11.23
CA GLN A 236 18.18 8.99 -12.65
C GLN A 236 17.72 10.35 -13.19
N ALA A 237 16.51 10.78 -12.85
CA ALA A 237 15.99 12.08 -13.26
C ALA A 237 16.77 13.25 -12.64
N LEU A 238 17.12 13.16 -11.35
CA LEU A 238 17.94 14.17 -10.66
C LEU A 238 19.36 14.23 -11.23
N ALA A 239 19.95 13.09 -11.61
CA ALA A 239 21.27 13.04 -12.23
C ALA A 239 21.29 13.73 -13.61
N ALA A 240 20.18 13.63 -14.36
CA ALA A 240 20.02 14.24 -15.68
C ALA A 240 19.56 15.71 -15.65
N ARG A 241 19.43 16.31 -14.46
CA ARG A 241 18.91 17.66 -14.28
C ARG A 241 19.83 18.74 -14.90
N PRO A 242 19.27 19.78 -15.56
CA PRO A 242 20.02 20.96 -15.96
C PRO A 242 20.66 21.64 -14.75
N GLY A 243 21.93 22.02 -14.84
CA GLY A 243 22.73 22.53 -13.71
C GLY A 243 23.52 21.44 -12.97
N GLY A 244 23.29 20.17 -13.29
CA GLY A 244 24.05 19.05 -12.75
C GLY A 244 23.34 18.30 -11.61
N PRO A 245 23.91 17.14 -11.22
CA PRO A 245 23.36 16.29 -10.17
C PRO A 245 23.47 16.97 -8.80
N PRO A 246 22.39 16.98 -7.98
CA PRO A 246 22.46 17.40 -6.59
C PRO A 246 23.12 16.33 -5.71
N HIS A 247 23.54 16.71 -4.50
CA HIS A 247 23.81 15.74 -3.44
C HIS A 247 22.48 15.21 -2.88
N VAL A 248 22.29 13.89 -2.86
CA VAL A 248 21.07 13.26 -2.36
C VAL A 248 21.40 12.39 -1.14
N ARG A 249 20.82 12.73 0.00
CA ARG A 249 20.84 11.88 1.20
C ARG A 249 19.51 11.16 1.32
N ILE A 250 19.53 9.85 1.53
CA ILE A 250 18.33 9.03 1.72
C ILE A 250 18.40 8.39 3.10
N THR A 251 17.44 8.71 3.96
CA THR A 251 17.19 7.99 5.20
C THR A 251 16.09 6.97 4.95
N GLY A 252 16.48 5.70 4.93
CA GLY A 252 15.57 4.59 4.66
C GLY A 252 15.22 3.84 5.93
N ILE A 253 13.94 3.90 6.31
CA ILE A 253 13.41 3.18 7.47
C ILE A 253 12.83 1.86 6.99
N ASP A 254 13.18 0.78 7.67
CA ASP A 254 12.56 -0.52 7.47
C ASP A 254 12.55 -1.35 8.76
N ASP A 255 11.57 -2.23 8.86
CA ASP A 255 11.38 -3.03 10.06
C ASP A 255 12.47 -4.10 10.22
N PRO A 256 12.90 -4.42 11.46
CA PRO A 256 13.94 -5.43 11.71
C PRO A 256 13.69 -6.81 11.09
N VAL A 257 12.42 -7.19 10.94
CA VAL A 257 12.02 -8.51 10.40
C VAL A 257 11.66 -8.47 8.90
N SER A 258 11.75 -7.31 8.26
CA SER A 258 11.47 -7.08 6.84
C SER A 258 12.24 -8.02 5.90
N ARG A 259 13.49 -8.37 6.26
CA ARG A 259 14.38 -9.26 5.47
C ARG A 259 13.70 -10.55 5.05
N TYR A 260 12.86 -11.14 5.90
CA TYR A 260 12.21 -12.42 5.64
C TYR A 260 11.07 -12.31 4.62
N ALA A 261 10.44 -11.15 4.54
CA ALA A 261 9.27 -10.94 3.71
C ALA A 261 9.57 -10.19 2.40
N ARG A 262 10.62 -9.36 2.38
CA ARG A 262 11.03 -8.57 1.21
C ARG A 262 12.31 -9.08 0.56
N GLY A 263 13.07 -9.95 1.22
CA GLY A 263 14.24 -10.62 0.63
C GLY A 263 15.47 -9.74 0.44
N ASP A 264 15.52 -8.53 1.02
CA ASP A 264 16.72 -7.69 1.03
C ASP A 264 16.94 -7.07 2.41
N SER A 265 18.20 -7.04 2.86
CA SER A 265 18.62 -6.20 3.98
C SER A 265 18.80 -4.74 3.52
N LEU A 266 18.75 -3.79 4.46
CA LEU A 266 19.09 -2.39 4.20
C LEU A 266 20.50 -2.24 3.58
N GLU A 267 21.40 -3.18 3.85
CA GLU A 267 22.73 -3.24 3.23
C GLU A 267 22.65 -3.45 1.71
N LEU A 268 21.75 -4.33 1.24
CA LEU A 268 21.53 -4.56 -0.20
C LEU A 268 20.91 -3.33 -0.88
N VAL A 269 20.04 -2.61 -0.17
CA VAL A 269 19.53 -1.31 -0.64
C VAL A 269 20.67 -0.31 -0.79
N GLY A 270 21.55 -0.20 0.22
CA GLY A 270 22.75 0.63 0.16
C GLY A 270 23.64 0.32 -1.04
N LYS A 271 23.93 -0.95 -1.31
CA LYS A 271 24.71 -1.39 -2.48
C LYS A 271 24.06 -1.01 -3.81
N ARG A 272 22.73 -1.07 -3.91
CA ARG A 272 22.00 -0.63 -5.12
C ARG A 272 22.10 0.87 -5.31
N LEU A 273 21.90 1.64 -4.24
CA LEU A 273 22.03 3.09 -4.28
C LEU A 273 23.47 3.52 -4.64
N GLU A 274 24.48 2.83 -4.12
CA GLU A 274 25.88 3.03 -4.51
C GLU A 274 26.10 2.71 -6.00
N SER A 275 25.54 1.61 -6.50
CA SER A 275 25.60 1.27 -7.93
C SER A 275 24.97 2.35 -8.82
N VAL A 276 23.86 2.93 -8.40
CA VAL A 276 23.21 4.08 -9.08
C VAL A 276 24.10 5.32 -9.01
N SER A 277 24.68 5.63 -7.84
CA SER A 277 25.62 6.74 -7.67
C SER A 277 26.79 6.64 -8.65
N GLN A 278 27.41 5.46 -8.74
CA GLN A 278 28.53 5.22 -9.64
C GLN A 278 28.14 5.28 -11.13
N LYS A 279 26.98 4.70 -11.50
CA LYS A 279 26.49 4.65 -12.89
C LYS A 279 26.11 6.05 -13.40
N PHE A 280 25.40 6.83 -12.59
CA PHE A 280 24.84 8.12 -13.02
C PHE A 280 25.61 9.35 -12.51
N LYS A 281 26.72 9.14 -11.78
CA LYS A 281 27.59 10.21 -11.26
C LYS A 281 26.86 11.23 -10.38
N ILE A 282 25.88 10.74 -9.60
CA ILE A 282 25.14 11.52 -8.61
C ILE A 282 25.67 11.19 -7.21
N PRO A 283 26.06 12.18 -6.38
CA PRO A 283 26.48 11.91 -5.00
C PRO A 283 25.29 11.41 -4.17
N ILE A 284 25.40 10.20 -3.62
CA ILE A 284 24.35 9.60 -2.77
C ILE A 284 24.94 9.24 -1.41
N GLU A 285 24.29 9.69 -0.34
CA GLU A 285 24.52 9.25 1.03
C GLU A 285 23.30 8.42 1.49
N PHE A 286 23.54 7.23 2.05
CA PHE A 286 22.46 6.38 2.56
C PHE A 286 22.57 6.20 4.07
N ASN A 287 21.49 6.52 4.79
CA ASN A 287 21.35 6.37 6.23
C ASN A 287 20.25 5.33 6.55
N PRO A 288 20.61 4.05 6.77
CA PRO A 288 19.64 3.00 7.09
C PRO A 288 19.19 3.09 8.56
N ILE A 289 17.88 3.04 8.79
CA ILE A 289 17.28 2.96 10.13
C ILE A 289 16.49 1.65 10.22
N GLN A 290 16.99 0.69 11.00
CA GLN A 290 16.32 -0.59 11.22
C GLN A 290 15.51 -0.55 12.51
N VAL A 291 14.33 0.09 12.47
CA VAL A 291 13.46 0.33 13.62
C VAL A 291 12.01 0.28 13.14
N PHE A 292 11.09 -0.25 13.94
CA PHE A 292 9.68 -0.17 13.59
C PHE A 292 9.22 1.29 13.50
N ALA A 293 8.46 1.60 12.46
CA ALA A 293 8.06 2.97 12.15
C ALA A 293 7.47 3.78 13.34
N PRO A 294 6.69 3.21 14.28
CA PRO A 294 6.23 3.93 15.48
C PRO A 294 7.35 4.44 16.39
N PHE A 295 8.47 3.71 16.49
CA PHE A 295 9.58 4.02 17.42
C PHE A 295 10.65 4.93 16.83
N VAL A 296 10.50 5.36 15.56
CA VAL A 296 11.44 6.29 14.93
C VAL A 296 11.35 7.66 15.60
N THR A 297 12.46 8.14 16.18
CA THR A 297 12.53 9.48 16.80
C THR A 297 13.03 10.55 15.84
N LYS A 298 12.92 11.83 16.21
CA LYS A 298 13.39 12.96 15.40
C LYS A 298 14.91 12.96 15.22
N GLU A 299 15.63 12.54 16.25
CA GLU A 299 17.10 12.50 16.28
C GLU A 299 17.64 11.44 15.33
N MET A 300 16.97 10.29 15.24
CA MET A 300 17.35 9.21 14.32
C MET A 300 17.31 9.65 12.85
N LEU A 301 16.42 10.59 12.51
CA LEU A 301 16.28 11.09 11.14
C LEU A 301 17.45 11.99 10.71
N ASP A 302 18.23 12.50 11.66
CA ASP A 302 19.43 13.31 11.41
C ASP A 302 19.17 14.43 10.38
N VAL A 303 18.15 15.27 10.58
CA VAL A 303 17.86 16.37 9.63
C VAL A 303 18.92 17.46 9.76
N ARG A 304 19.58 17.81 8.65
CA ARG A 304 20.72 18.74 8.64
C ARG A 304 20.35 20.10 8.04
N PRO A 305 20.85 21.22 8.59
CA PRO A 305 20.65 22.53 7.99
C PRO A 305 21.16 22.63 6.55
N GLY A 306 20.42 23.36 5.72
CA GLY A 306 20.76 23.61 4.31
C GLY A 306 20.42 22.46 3.36
N GLU A 307 19.67 21.45 3.80
CA GLU A 307 19.12 20.40 2.94
C GLU A 307 17.62 20.65 2.69
N ALA A 308 17.18 20.48 1.45
CA ALA A 308 15.77 20.45 1.12
C ALA A 308 15.19 19.09 1.49
N LEU A 309 14.33 19.07 2.50
CA LEU A 309 13.75 17.85 3.06
C LEU A 309 12.50 17.42 2.30
N ALA A 310 12.47 16.17 1.83
CA ALA A 310 11.29 15.49 1.32
C ALA A 310 10.98 14.27 2.20
N VAL A 311 9.71 14.06 2.55
CA VAL A 311 9.28 12.91 3.36
C VAL A 311 8.27 12.08 2.58
N ASN A 312 8.44 10.76 2.56
CA ASN A 312 7.60 9.85 1.81
C ASN A 312 6.95 8.81 2.73
N PHE A 313 5.63 8.73 2.66
CA PHE A 313 4.82 7.68 3.25
C PHE A 313 4.16 6.87 2.12
N ALA A 314 4.74 5.73 1.78
CA ALA A 314 4.17 4.82 0.80
C ALA A 314 3.65 3.56 1.49
N LEU A 315 2.32 3.45 1.61
CA LEU A 315 1.61 2.28 2.11
C LEU A 315 2.11 1.87 3.51
N GLN A 316 2.16 2.86 4.41
CA GLN A 316 2.84 2.71 5.71
C GLN A 316 2.00 3.27 6.86
N LEU A 317 1.35 4.44 6.70
CA LEU A 317 0.69 5.11 7.82
C LEU A 317 -0.55 4.34 8.29
N HIS A 318 -1.21 3.59 7.40
CA HIS A 318 -2.32 2.72 7.79
C HIS A 318 -1.96 1.67 8.82
N HIS A 319 -0.68 1.28 8.95
CA HIS A 319 -0.24 0.34 9.98
C HIS A 319 -0.09 0.96 11.37
N MET A 320 -0.01 2.29 11.46
CA MET A 320 0.09 2.97 12.75
C MET A 320 -1.26 3.01 13.45
N ALA A 321 -1.29 2.66 14.73
CA ALA A 321 -2.46 2.82 15.58
C ALA A 321 -2.96 4.27 15.54
N ASP A 322 -4.28 4.43 15.50
CA ASP A 322 -4.95 5.70 15.57
C ASP A 322 -5.66 5.85 16.93
N GLU A 323 -6.43 6.94 17.08
CA GLU A 323 -7.20 7.24 18.29
C GLU A 323 -8.18 6.14 18.73
N SER A 324 -8.58 5.23 17.83
CA SER A 324 -9.48 4.12 18.16
C SER A 324 -8.77 2.94 18.84
N VAL A 325 -7.43 2.93 18.81
CA VAL A 325 -6.60 1.83 19.32
C VAL A 325 -5.71 2.29 20.46
N ASP A 326 -5.16 3.50 20.34
CA ASP A 326 -4.22 4.07 21.30
C ASP A 326 -4.54 5.55 21.52
N LEU A 327 -4.68 5.94 22.79
CA LEU A 327 -4.99 7.32 23.18
C LEU A 327 -3.89 8.31 22.78
N SER A 328 -2.64 7.85 22.63
CA SER A 328 -1.54 8.67 22.12
C SER A 328 -1.69 9.00 20.63
N ASN A 329 -2.44 8.19 19.88
CA ASN A 329 -2.62 8.31 18.43
C ASN A 329 -1.27 8.47 17.70
N PRO A 330 -0.43 7.42 17.68
CA PRO A 330 0.92 7.49 17.13
C PRO A 330 0.93 7.85 15.63
N ARG A 331 -0.17 7.56 14.91
CA ARG A 331 -0.38 8.00 13.52
C ARG A 331 -0.37 9.52 13.40
N ASP A 332 -1.12 10.24 14.23
CA ASP A 332 -1.16 11.71 14.17
C ASP A 332 0.07 12.35 14.84
N GLU A 333 0.67 11.70 15.85
CA GLU A 333 1.97 12.10 16.39
C GLU A 333 3.06 12.07 15.32
N ARG A 334 3.08 11.03 14.47
CA ARG A 334 4.01 10.93 13.35
C ARG A 334 3.87 12.10 12.38
N LEU A 335 2.64 12.47 12.02
CA LEU A 335 2.37 13.61 11.14
C LEU A 335 2.84 14.92 11.77
N ARG A 336 2.54 15.16 13.06
CA ARG A 336 3.00 16.36 13.79
C ARG A 336 4.52 16.42 13.90
N MET A 337 5.17 15.29 14.18
CA MET A 337 6.63 15.21 14.22
C MET A 337 7.23 15.55 12.86
N VAL A 338 6.72 14.97 11.76
CA VAL A 338 7.17 15.31 10.41
C VAL A 338 6.93 16.78 10.10
N LYS A 339 5.79 17.37 10.47
CA LYS A 339 5.54 18.81 10.29
C LYS A 339 6.58 19.65 11.03
N SER A 340 6.99 19.23 12.22
CA SER A 340 8.04 19.91 13.02
C SER A 340 9.43 19.90 12.38
N LEU A 341 9.66 19.06 11.35
CA LEU A 341 10.90 19.05 10.57
C LEU A 341 10.88 20.09 9.44
N ASN A 342 9.75 20.78 9.24
CA ASN A 342 9.54 21.75 8.17
C ASN A 342 9.93 21.22 6.78
N PRO A 343 9.38 20.06 6.36
CA PRO A 343 9.72 19.46 5.08
C PRO A 343 9.28 20.36 3.93
N LYS A 344 10.07 20.39 2.86
CA LYS A 344 9.71 21.06 1.62
C LYS A 344 8.57 20.35 0.93
N VAL A 345 8.42 19.03 1.07
CA VAL A 345 7.26 18.27 0.58
C VAL A 345 7.09 16.98 1.38
N VAL A 346 5.84 16.58 1.59
CA VAL A 346 5.47 15.25 2.10
C VAL A 346 4.58 14.57 1.07
N THR A 347 4.90 13.34 0.70
CA THR A 347 4.08 12.51 -0.20
C THR A 347 3.40 11.40 0.58
N LEU A 348 2.13 11.16 0.24
CA LEU A 348 1.33 10.07 0.80
C LEU A 348 0.77 9.22 -0.33
N VAL A 349 1.01 7.91 -0.25
CA VAL A 349 0.38 6.89 -1.11
C VAL A 349 -0.28 5.86 -0.19
N GLU A 350 -1.58 5.67 -0.31
CA GLU A 350 -2.37 4.81 0.58
C GLU A 350 -3.44 4.02 -0.18
N GLN A 351 -3.90 2.91 0.39
CA GLN A 351 -5.04 2.15 -0.12
C GLN A 351 -6.34 2.94 0.05
N GLU A 352 -7.15 3.03 -1.00
CA GLU A 352 -8.42 3.75 -0.98
C GLU A 352 -9.57 2.85 -0.51
N SER A 353 -9.53 2.46 0.76
CA SER A 353 -10.55 1.62 1.41
C SER A 353 -10.88 2.08 2.83
N ASN A 354 -12.14 1.93 3.24
CA ASN A 354 -12.65 2.31 4.56
C ASN A 354 -12.70 1.13 5.54
N THR A 355 -11.53 0.57 5.87
CA THR A 355 -11.45 -0.63 6.73
C THR A 355 -11.08 -0.31 8.17
N ASN A 356 -10.87 0.96 8.53
CA ASN A 356 -10.44 1.31 9.88
C ASN A 356 -11.60 1.43 10.89
N THR A 357 -12.50 2.40 10.71
CA THR A 357 -13.48 2.81 11.74
C THR A 357 -14.80 2.06 11.70
N ALA A 358 -15.04 1.26 10.67
CA ALA A 358 -16.27 0.50 10.51
C ALA A 358 -16.35 -0.70 11.47
N ALA A 359 -17.54 -0.94 12.03
CA ALA A 359 -17.85 -2.19 12.72
C ALA A 359 -17.66 -3.39 11.78
N PHE A 360 -17.57 -4.60 12.34
CA PHE A 360 -17.17 -5.80 11.60
C PHE A 360 -17.93 -6.01 10.28
N PHE A 361 -19.27 -6.03 10.30
CA PHE A 361 -20.03 -6.35 9.09
C PHE A 361 -19.93 -5.29 7.97
N PRO A 362 -20.10 -3.97 8.24
CA PRO A 362 -19.81 -2.95 7.23
C PRO A 362 -18.36 -2.99 6.72
N ARG A 363 -17.39 -3.24 7.62
CA ARG A 363 -15.98 -3.42 7.24
C ARG A 363 -15.78 -4.63 6.33
N PHE A 364 -16.47 -5.73 6.59
CA PHE A 364 -16.44 -6.92 5.75
C PHE A 364 -16.97 -6.63 4.34
N LEU A 365 -18.09 -5.91 4.22
CA LEU A 365 -18.64 -5.52 2.91
C LEU A 365 -17.64 -4.67 2.12
N GLU A 366 -16.97 -3.73 2.80
CA GLU A 366 -15.91 -2.91 2.21
C GLU A 366 -14.71 -3.75 1.74
N VAL A 367 -14.27 -4.74 2.53
CA VAL A 367 -13.20 -5.68 2.15
C VAL A 367 -13.60 -6.48 0.91
N LEU A 368 -14.82 -7.02 0.90
CA LEU A 368 -15.31 -7.84 -0.20
C LEU A 368 -15.37 -7.04 -1.50
N ASP A 369 -15.89 -5.81 -1.46
CA ASP A 369 -15.92 -4.90 -2.60
C ASP A 369 -14.51 -4.51 -3.09
N TYR A 370 -13.65 -4.02 -2.19
CA TYR A 370 -12.30 -3.57 -2.52
C TYR A 370 -11.44 -4.69 -3.11
N TYR A 371 -11.40 -5.85 -2.45
CA TYR A 371 -10.56 -6.95 -2.91
C TYR A 371 -11.18 -7.69 -4.10
N THR A 372 -12.49 -7.61 -4.35
CA THR A 372 -13.06 -8.09 -5.62
C THR A 372 -12.44 -7.33 -6.79
N ALA A 373 -12.39 -5.99 -6.72
CA ALA A 373 -11.77 -5.18 -7.76
C ALA A 373 -10.27 -5.48 -7.92
N MET A 374 -9.53 -5.69 -6.82
CA MET A 374 -8.12 -6.11 -6.87
C MET A 374 -7.95 -7.46 -7.57
N PHE A 375 -8.70 -8.49 -7.17
CA PHE A 375 -8.63 -9.83 -7.76
C PHE A 375 -9.04 -9.87 -9.22
N GLU A 376 -10.10 -9.14 -9.61
CA GLU A 376 -10.48 -8.99 -11.01
C GLU A 376 -9.39 -8.33 -11.85
N SER A 377 -8.77 -7.27 -11.32
CA SER A 377 -7.73 -6.53 -12.05
C SER A 377 -6.44 -7.33 -12.26
N MET A 378 -6.08 -8.18 -11.29
CA MET A 378 -5.01 -9.15 -11.46
C MET A 378 -5.37 -10.21 -12.49
N ASP A 379 -6.63 -10.67 -12.54
CA ASP A 379 -7.03 -11.73 -13.45
C ASP A 379 -6.88 -11.36 -14.94
N VAL A 380 -7.25 -10.12 -15.28
CA VAL A 380 -7.13 -9.60 -16.66
C VAL A 380 -5.67 -9.47 -17.10
N THR A 381 -4.76 -9.23 -16.16
CA THR A 381 -3.35 -8.96 -16.50
C THR A 381 -2.49 -10.23 -16.53
N LEU A 382 -3.07 -11.39 -16.19
CA LEU A 382 -2.32 -12.63 -15.97
C LEU A 382 -2.79 -13.80 -16.84
N PRO A 383 -2.14 -14.06 -17.98
CA PRO A 383 -1.85 -15.42 -18.43
C PRO A 383 -0.52 -15.92 -17.81
N ILE A 384 -0.24 -15.54 -16.56
CA ILE A 384 0.98 -15.97 -15.85
C ILE A 384 0.76 -17.37 -15.28
N ASP A 385 1.84 -18.14 -15.25
CA ASP A 385 1.98 -19.36 -14.47
C ASP A 385 1.15 -19.29 -13.17
N ARG A 386 0.11 -20.14 -13.12
CA ARG A 386 -0.85 -20.27 -12.03
C ARG A 386 -0.15 -20.33 -10.66
N LYS A 387 1.03 -20.97 -10.58
CA LYS A 387 1.82 -21.07 -9.34
C LYS A 387 2.34 -19.71 -8.88
N LYS A 388 2.79 -18.83 -9.79
CA LYS A 388 3.26 -17.48 -9.45
C LYS A 388 2.12 -16.58 -8.99
N ARG A 389 0.98 -16.61 -9.69
CA ARG A 389 -0.21 -15.84 -9.32
C ARG A 389 -0.71 -16.20 -7.91
N ILE A 390 -0.87 -17.50 -7.63
CA ILE A 390 -1.32 -17.97 -6.31
C ILE A 390 -0.38 -17.45 -5.22
N LYS A 391 0.94 -17.52 -5.44
CA LYS A 391 1.92 -17.00 -4.49
C LYS A 391 1.81 -15.48 -4.30
N VAL A 392 1.55 -14.72 -5.35
CA VAL A 392 1.28 -13.27 -5.22
C VAL A 392 0.03 -13.02 -4.37
N GLU A 393 -1.09 -13.67 -4.68
CA GLU A 393 -2.32 -13.50 -3.91
C GLU A 393 -2.14 -13.88 -2.44
N GLN A 394 -1.54 -15.04 -2.18
CA GLN A 394 -1.31 -15.55 -0.84
C GLN A 394 -0.37 -14.65 -0.03
N HIS A 395 0.75 -14.23 -0.61
CA HIS A 395 1.78 -13.50 0.13
C HIS A 395 1.63 -11.98 0.11
N CYS A 396 0.85 -11.43 -0.83
CA CYS A 396 0.69 -9.99 -0.97
C CYS A 396 -0.68 -9.48 -0.54
N LEU A 397 -1.74 -10.30 -0.59
CA LEU A 397 -3.11 -9.83 -0.35
C LEU A 397 -3.84 -10.63 0.74
N ALA A 398 -3.67 -11.96 0.77
CA ALA A 398 -4.42 -12.82 1.70
C ALA A 398 -4.17 -12.46 3.15
N ARG A 399 -2.92 -12.12 3.49
CA ARG A 399 -2.56 -11.70 4.85
C ARG A 399 -3.29 -10.42 5.26
N ASP A 400 -3.42 -9.47 4.34
CA ASP A 400 -4.07 -8.20 4.63
C ASP A 400 -5.58 -8.41 4.77
N ILE A 401 -6.20 -9.19 3.88
CA ILE A 401 -7.61 -9.62 3.96
C ILE A 401 -7.89 -10.27 5.32
N VAL A 402 -7.08 -11.25 5.69
CA VAL A 402 -7.24 -12.01 6.95
C VAL A 402 -7.05 -11.10 8.15
N ASN A 403 -6.09 -10.16 8.14
CA ASN A 403 -5.91 -9.22 9.25
C ASN A 403 -7.15 -8.33 9.45
N ILE A 404 -7.72 -7.81 8.36
CA ILE A 404 -8.88 -6.91 8.42
C ILE A 404 -10.14 -7.63 8.94
N ILE A 405 -10.32 -8.90 8.53
CA ILE A 405 -11.47 -9.72 8.89
C ILE A 405 -11.32 -10.33 10.29
N ALA A 406 -10.19 -10.99 10.56
CA ALA A 406 -10.03 -11.89 11.69
C ALA A 406 -9.51 -11.20 12.97
N CYS A 407 -8.74 -10.12 12.85
CA CYS A 407 -8.15 -9.45 14.00
C CYS A 407 -9.01 -8.28 14.49
N GLU A 408 -8.81 -7.88 15.75
CA GLU A 408 -9.37 -6.66 16.35
C GLU A 408 -8.34 -5.96 17.24
N GLY A 409 -8.69 -4.76 17.75
CA GLY A 409 -7.84 -4.03 18.68
C GLY A 409 -6.42 -3.81 18.13
N LYS A 410 -5.41 -4.04 18.96
CA LYS A 410 -4.00 -3.87 18.56
C LYS A 410 -3.51 -4.90 17.53
N GLU A 411 -4.17 -6.07 17.44
CA GLU A 411 -3.76 -7.13 16.50
C GLU A 411 -4.19 -6.84 15.05
N ARG A 412 -5.20 -5.99 14.87
CA ARG A 412 -5.60 -5.50 13.54
C ARG A 412 -4.73 -4.30 13.18
N VAL A 413 -3.79 -4.51 12.28
CA VAL A 413 -2.83 -3.50 11.81
C VAL A 413 -3.20 -2.93 10.44
N GLU A 414 -3.93 -3.68 9.62
CA GLU A 414 -4.43 -3.20 8.33
C GLU A 414 -5.63 -2.29 8.53
N ARG A 415 -5.37 -0.97 8.58
CA ARG A 415 -6.36 0.06 8.93
C ARG A 415 -6.40 1.15 7.87
N HIS A 416 -6.86 0.77 6.68
CA HIS A 416 -6.97 1.68 5.54
C HIS A 416 -8.03 2.76 5.83
N GLU A 417 -7.76 3.95 5.32
CA GLU A 417 -8.66 5.09 5.36
C GLU A 417 -8.77 5.71 3.98
N LEU A 418 -9.94 6.25 3.65
CA LEU A 418 -10.15 7.00 2.41
C LEU A 418 -9.30 8.27 2.40
N LEU A 419 -8.91 8.73 1.21
CA LEU A 419 -8.14 9.96 1.00
C LEU A 419 -8.69 11.16 1.77
N MET A 420 -10.02 11.30 1.85
CA MET A 420 -10.66 12.41 2.56
C MET A 420 -10.34 12.42 4.05
N LYS A 421 -10.21 11.24 4.67
CA LYS A 421 -9.83 11.15 6.09
C LYS A 421 -8.34 11.44 6.28
N TRP A 422 -7.49 10.93 5.39
CA TRP A 422 -6.07 11.31 5.36
C TRP A 422 -5.89 12.82 5.21
N ARG A 423 -6.66 13.45 4.33
CA ARG A 423 -6.68 14.91 4.16
C ARG A 423 -7.00 15.63 5.46
N SER A 424 -8.04 15.20 6.18
CA SER A 424 -8.36 15.77 7.49
C SER A 424 -7.19 15.64 8.47
N ARG A 425 -6.56 14.46 8.57
CA ARG A 425 -5.40 14.24 9.46
C ARG A 425 -4.22 15.16 9.12
N PHE A 426 -3.87 15.27 7.84
CA PHE A 426 -2.79 16.15 7.38
C PHE A 426 -3.10 17.62 7.66
N MET A 427 -4.32 18.08 7.38
CA MET A 427 -4.74 19.46 7.68
C MET A 427 -4.69 19.76 9.18
N MET A 428 -5.14 18.82 10.03
CA MET A 428 -5.07 18.94 11.49
C MET A 428 -3.64 18.96 12.01
N ALA A 429 -2.71 18.27 11.35
CA ALA A 429 -1.29 18.33 11.65
C ALA A 429 -0.60 19.61 11.13
N GLY A 430 -1.32 20.50 10.42
CA GLY A 430 -0.83 21.78 9.93
C GLY A 430 -0.25 21.74 8.50
N PHE A 431 -0.52 20.68 7.75
CA PHE A 431 -0.14 20.61 6.34
C PHE A 431 -1.16 21.27 5.42
N THR A 432 -0.71 21.72 4.26
CA THR A 432 -1.56 22.17 3.15
C THR A 432 -1.33 21.29 1.93
N GLN A 433 -2.42 20.85 1.28
CA GLN A 433 -2.32 19.96 0.11
C GLN A 433 -1.79 20.70 -1.11
N CYS A 434 -0.95 20.02 -1.88
CA CYS A 434 -0.38 20.48 -3.14
C CYS A 434 -1.02 19.74 -4.30
N SER A 435 -1.26 20.44 -5.41
CA SER A 435 -1.70 19.79 -6.65
C SER A 435 -0.56 19.00 -7.27
N LEU A 436 -0.84 17.75 -7.64
CA LEU A 436 0.10 16.95 -8.43
C LEU A 436 0.24 17.50 -9.86
N SER A 437 1.46 17.40 -10.41
CA SER A 437 1.81 17.95 -11.72
C SER A 437 0.95 17.35 -12.85
N PRO A 438 0.26 18.18 -13.68
CA PRO A 438 -0.50 17.69 -14.83
C PRO A 438 0.36 16.88 -15.82
N TYR A 439 1.65 17.19 -15.90
CA TYR A 439 2.59 16.43 -16.70
C TYR A 439 2.77 15.01 -16.16
N VAL A 440 3.04 14.85 -14.87
CA VAL A 440 3.17 13.54 -14.21
C VAL A 440 1.87 12.74 -14.38
N ASN A 441 0.72 13.41 -14.22
CA ASN A 441 -0.60 12.80 -14.41
C ASN A 441 -0.75 12.23 -15.83
N SER A 442 -0.29 12.97 -16.86
CA SER A 442 -0.32 12.51 -18.25
C SER A 442 0.59 11.30 -18.52
N VAL A 443 1.78 11.26 -17.89
CA VAL A 443 2.73 10.15 -18.02
C VAL A 443 2.15 8.89 -17.36
N ILE A 444 1.56 9.02 -16.18
CA ILE A 444 0.87 7.92 -15.49
C ILE A 444 -0.29 7.42 -16.35
N ARG A 445 -1.13 8.32 -16.90
CA ARG A 445 -2.24 7.95 -17.78
C ARG A 445 -1.77 7.15 -18.99
N ASN A 446 -0.61 7.50 -19.56
CA ASN A 446 -0.02 6.74 -20.66
C ASN A 446 0.60 5.40 -20.22
N LEU A 447 1.11 5.29 -19.01
CA LEU A 447 1.55 4.01 -18.43
C LEU A 447 0.37 3.05 -18.29
N LEU A 448 -0.78 3.52 -17.78
CA LEU A 448 -1.95 2.66 -17.54
C LEU A 448 -2.48 2.00 -18.82
N LYS A 449 -2.35 2.67 -19.97
CA LYS A 449 -2.71 2.11 -21.29
C LYS A 449 -1.97 0.81 -21.65
N ARG A 450 -0.85 0.50 -20.96
CA ARG A 450 -0.07 -0.74 -21.16
C ARG A 450 -0.61 -1.93 -20.37
N TYR A 451 -1.57 -1.72 -19.47
CA TYR A 451 -2.16 -2.77 -18.64
C TYR A 451 -3.52 -3.18 -19.20
N SER A 452 -4.58 -2.52 -18.76
CA SER A 452 -5.96 -2.80 -19.14
C SER A 452 -6.73 -1.48 -19.26
N GLU A 453 -7.68 -1.44 -20.18
CA GLU A 453 -8.60 -0.30 -20.34
C GLU A 453 -9.51 -0.08 -19.13
N ASN A 454 -9.67 -1.10 -18.28
CA ASN A 454 -10.45 -1.03 -17.05
C ASN A 454 -9.75 -0.22 -15.94
N TYR A 455 -8.45 0.07 -16.06
CA TYR A 455 -7.78 0.94 -15.09
C TYR A 455 -8.20 2.41 -15.31
N THR A 456 -8.69 3.03 -14.25
CA THR A 456 -9.14 4.43 -14.25
C THR A 456 -8.17 5.31 -13.46
N LEU A 457 -8.13 6.60 -13.83
CA LEU A 457 -7.28 7.58 -13.17
C LEU A 457 -8.04 8.89 -13.00
N VAL A 458 -8.42 9.17 -11.76
CA VAL A 458 -9.20 10.35 -11.38
C VAL A 458 -8.29 11.35 -10.69
N GLU A 459 -8.34 12.60 -11.14
CA GLU A 459 -7.68 13.73 -10.50
C GLU A 459 -8.75 14.46 -9.68
N LYS A 460 -8.58 14.50 -8.36
CA LYS A 460 -9.59 15.07 -7.46
C LYS A 460 -8.92 15.83 -6.32
N ASP A 461 -9.32 17.09 -6.13
CA ASP A 461 -8.91 17.95 -5.02
C ASP A 461 -7.38 18.04 -4.82
N GLY A 462 -6.61 18.01 -5.92
CA GLY A 462 -5.14 18.06 -5.91
C GLY A 462 -4.44 16.71 -5.74
N ALA A 463 -5.19 15.63 -5.52
CA ALA A 463 -4.70 14.26 -5.44
C ALA A 463 -5.05 13.45 -6.69
N MET A 464 -4.49 12.24 -6.77
CA MET A 464 -4.81 11.25 -7.79
C MET A 464 -5.34 9.97 -7.17
N LEU A 465 -6.32 9.36 -7.84
CA LEU A 465 -6.92 8.08 -7.48
C LEU A 465 -6.76 7.13 -8.67
N LEU A 466 -6.01 6.05 -8.45
CA LEU A 466 -5.98 4.91 -9.36
C LEU A 466 -7.16 4.00 -9.01
N GLY A 467 -7.96 3.65 -10.00
CA GLY A 467 -9.09 2.74 -9.84
C GLY A 467 -9.09 1.59 -10.82
N TRP A 468 -9.94 0.61 -10.55
CA TRP A 468 -10.35 -0.46 -11.43
C TRP A 468 -11.85 -0.37 -11.65
N LYS A 469 -12.26 -0.14 -12.90
CA LYS A 469 -13.63 0.22 -13.28
C LYS A 469 -14.11 1.40 -12.40
N GLU A 470 -15.22 1.25 -11.68
CA GLU A 470 -15.78 2.27 -10.80
C GLU A 470 -15.12 2.30 -9.40
N ARG A 471 -14.25 1.35 -9.07
CA ARG A 471 -13.66 1.22 -7.73
C ARG A 471 -12.28 1.85 -7.63
N ASN A 472 -12.13 2.89 -6.81
CA ASN A 472 -10.80 3.42 -6.47
C ASN A 472 -10.02 2.43 -5.61
N LEU A 473 -8.73 2.26 -5.90
CA LEU A 473 -7.84 1.27 -5.28
C LEU A 473 -6.71 1.91 -4.47
N ILE A 474 -6.02 2.91 -5.05
CA ILE A 474 -4.87 3.57 -4.44
C ILE A 474 -5.01 5.07 -4.63
N SER A 475 -4.74 5.84 -3.58
CA SER A 475 -4.66 7.30 -3.62
C SER A 475 -3.22 7.78 -3.49
N ALA A 476 -2.91 8.89 -4.15
CA ALA A 476 -1.63 9.58 -4.06
C ALA A 476 -1.84 11.08 -3.87
N SER A 477 -1.15 11.69 -2.91
CA SER A 477 -1.25 13.11 -2.59
C SER A 477 0.10 13.68 -2.13
N ALA A 478 0.25 15.01 -2.23
CA ALA A 478 1.43 15.75 -1.80
C ALA A 478 1.04 16.93 -0.90
N TRP A 479 1.92 17.31 0.01
CA TRP A 479 1.66 18.26 1.09
C TRP A 479 2.89 19.12 1.43
N HIS A 480 2.67 20.35 1.92
CA HIS A 480 3.70 21.28 2.42
C HIS A 480 3.48 21.64 3.89
#